data_AF-A0A645JGY2-F1
#
_entry.id   AF-A0A645JGY2-F1
#
_cell.length_a   1.000
_cell.length_b   1.000
_cell.length_c   1.000
_cell.angle_alpha   90.00
_cell.angle_beta   90.00
_cell.angle_gamma   90.00
#
_symmetry.space_group_name_H-M   'P 1'
#
loop_
_entity.id
_entity.type
_entity.pdbx_description
1 polymer ?
#
loop_
_entity_poly.entity_id
_entity_poly.type
_entity_poly.pdbx_seq_one_letter_code
_entity_poly.pdbx_strand_id
1 'polypeptide(L)' 'MGGVKINTDAQVINTAGEIIPGLYAAGEVVGGIHGANRLGGNALTDTVVFGRIAGSSAAAAK' A
#
# COMPACT_ATOMS: atom_id res chain seq x y z
N MET A 1 4.54 10.07 7.84
CA MET A 1 4.45 10.16 6.38
C MET A 1 3.04 9.79 5.96
N GLY A 2 2.46 10.62 5.09
CA GLY A 2 1.11 10.45 4.58
C GLY A 2 1.08 9.67 3.27
N GLY A 3 -0.13 9.54 2.70
CA GLY A 3 -0.37 8.84 1.45
C GLY A 3 -1.72 8.14 1.45
N VAL A 4 -1.98 7.37 0.39
CA VAL A 4 -3.18 6.55 0.23
C VAL A 4 -3.20 5.45 1.28
N LYS A 5 -4.36 5.24 1.92
CA LYS A 5 -4.52 4.15 2.90
C LYS A 5 -4.73 2.83 2.17
N ILE A 6 -4.01 1.79 2.59
CA ILE A 6 -4.17 0.43 2.09
C ILE A 6 -4.39 -0.57 3.23
N ASN A 7 -4.92 -1.75 2.92
CA ASN A 7 -4.83 -2.92 3.80
C ASN A 7 -3.54 -3.74 3.54
N THR A 8 -3.39 -4.87 4.21
CA THR A 8 -2.22 -5.77 4.07
C THR A 8 -2.11 -6.43 2.69
N ASP A 9 -3.21 -6.47 1.92
CA ASP A 9 -3.26 -6.99 0.55
C ASP A 9 -3.02 -5.89 -0.50
N ALA A 10 -2.60 -4.70 -0.04
CA ALA A 10 -2.36 -3.49 -0.84
C ALA A 10 -3.59 -2.93 -1.58
N GLN A 11 -4.79 -3.28 -1.13
CA GLN A 11 -6.04 -2.71 -1.64
C GLN A 11 -6.27 -1.32 -1.06
N VAL A 12 -6.67 -0.37 -1.91
CA VAL A 12 -6.94 1.00 -1.48
C VAL A 12 -8.22 1.07 -0.66
N ILE A 13 -8.16 1.80 0.46
CA ILE A 13 -9.27 2.06 1.37
C ILE A 13 -9.77 3.49 1.18
N ASN A 14 -11.08 3.65 0.93
CA ASN A 14 -11.73 4.94 0.78
C ASN A 14 -11.92 5.65 2.13
N THR A 15 -12.48 6.86 2.11
CA THR A 15 -12.73 7.66 3.33
C THR A 15 -13.78 7.07 4.27
N ALA A 16 -14.64 6.17 3.79
CA ALA A 16 -15.60 5.42 4.61
C ALA A 16 -14.99 4.17 5.27
N GLY A 17 -13.72 3.85 4.98
CA GLY A 17 -13.06 2.64 5.49
C GLY A 17 -13.31 1.39 4.66
N GLU A 18 -13.89 1.53 3.47
CA GLU A 18 -14.23 0.42 2.57
C GLU A 18 -13.14 0.24 1.51
N ILE A 19 -12.98 -0.99 1.04
CA ILE A 19 -12.07 -1.31 -0.06
C ILE A 19 -12.64 -0.76 -1.37
N ILE A 20 -11.80 -0.13 -2.19
CA ILE A 20 -12.12 0.24 -3.57
C ILE A 20 -11.78 -0.97 -4.47
N PRO A 21 -12.78 -1.68 -5.04
CA PRO A 21 -12.51 -2.88 -5.83
C PRO A 21 -11.65 -2.57 -7.06
N GLY A 22 -10.63 -3.39 -7.29
CA GLY A 22 -9.74 -3.26 -8.45
C GLY A 22 -8.66 -2.18 -8.31
N LEU A 23 -8.61 -1.42 -7.21
CA LEU A 23 -7.60 -0.39 -7.00
C LEU A 23 -6.58 -0.80 -5.93
N TYR A 24 -5.31 -0.81 -6.32
CA TYR A 24 -4.18 -1.19 -5.48
C TYR A 24 -3.11 -0.09 -5.48
N ALA A 25 -2.36 0.02 -4.39
CA ALA A 25 -1.29 1.00 -4.27
C ALA A 25 -0.12 0.46 -3.45
N ALA A 26 1.10 0.88 -3.77
CA ALA A 26 2.32 0.47 -3.09
C ALA A 26 3.43 1.53 -3.22
N GLY A 27 4.42 1.50 -2.33
CA GLY A 27 5.53 2.44 -2.32
C GLY A 27 5.14 3.79 -1.72
N GLU A 28 5.90 4.85 -2.03
CA GLU A 28 5.81 6.14 -1.34
C GLU A 28 4.47 6.90 -1.54
N VAL A 29 3.63 6.47 -2.48
CA VAL A 29 2.24 6.97 -2.61
C VAL A 29 1.35 6.52 -1.43
N VAL A 30 1.73 5.46 -0.72
CA VAL A 30 0.99 4.86 0.39
C VAL A 30 1.37 5.51 1.73
N GLY A 31 0.36 5.74 2.56
CA GLY A 31 0.51 6.28 3.91
C GLY A 31 0.45 5.21 5.00
N GLY A 32 0.98 5.54 6.19
CA GLY A 32 0.79 4.75 7.41
C GLY A 32 1.90 3.72 7.71
N ILE A 33 2.56 3.14 6.70
CA ILE A 33 3.61 2.12 6.87
C ILE A 33 4.73 2.59 7.79
N HIS A 34 5.15 3.84 7.63
CA HIS A 34 6.31 4.40 8.32
C HIS A 34 5.94 5.29 9.51
N GLY A 35 4.66 5.44 9.86
CA GLY A 35 4.21 6.29 10.98
C GLY A 35 4.67 7.74 10.84
N ALA A 36 5.14 8.38 11.92
CA ALA A 36 5.59 9.78 11.90
C ALA A 36 6.98 10.00 11.28
N ASN A 37 7.86 8.99 11.29
CA ASN A 37 9.25 9.11 10.83
C ASN A 37 9.73 7.85 10.11
N ARG A 38 10.30 8.03 8.91
CA ARG A 38 10.79 6.91 8.09
C ARG A 38 12.22 6.57 8.50
N LEU A 39 12.50 5.29 8.76
CA LEU A 39 13.87 4.83 8.97
C LEU A 39 14.59 4.63 7.62
N GLY A 40 15.91 4.85 7.62
CA GLY A 40 16.76 4.61 6.46
C GLY A 40 16.61 3.17 5.94
N GLY A 41 16.57 3.00 4.61
CA GLY A 41 16.34 1.70 3.97
C GLY A 41 14.87 1.29 3.82
N ASN A 42 13.98 1.71 4.74
CA ASN A 42 12.59 1.23 4.73
C ASN A 42 11.78 1.61 3.48
N ALA A 43 12.09 2.73 2.79
CA ALA A 43 11.38 3.09 1.56
C ALA A 43 11.58 2.08 0.43
N LEU A 44 12.80 1.57 0.26
CA LEU A 44 13.10 0.57 -0.75
C LEU A 44 12.46 -0.78 -0.39
N THR A 45 12.53 -1.16 0.89
CA THR A 45 11.87 -2.36 1.41
C THR A 45 10.36 -2.30 1.18
N ASP A 46 9.72 -1.18 1.50
CA ASP A 46 8.29 -0.93 1.28
C ASP A 46 7.93 -1.11 -0.21
N THR A 47 8.62 -0.39 -1.09
CA THR A 47 8.33 -0.42 -2.54
C THR A 47 8.43 -1.83 -3.11
N VAL A 48 9.43 -2.62 -2.71
CA VAL A 48 9.60 -3.99 -3.20
C VAL A 48 8.57 -4.95 -2.60
N VAL A 49 8.34 -4.89 -1.29
CA VAL A 49 7.45 -5.83 -0.59
C VAL A 49 5.99 -5.54 -0.94
N PHE A 50 5.51 -4.31 -0.72
CA PHE A 50 4.14 -3.94 -1.04
C PHE A 50 3.90 -3.88 -2.54
N GLY A 51 4.91 -3.55 -3.36
CA GLY A 51 4.79 -3.61 -4.82
C GLY A 51 4.51 -5.03 -5.30
N ARG A 52 5.23 -6.03 -4.76
CA ARG A 52 4.98 -7.44 -5.08
C ARG A 52 3.62 -7.92 -4.58
N ILE A 53 3.20 -7.50 -3.38
CA ILE A 53 1.86 -7.80 -2.85
C ILE A 53 0.79 -7.21 -3.75
N ALA A 54 0.85 -5.90 -4.05
CA ALA A 54 -0.11 -5.22 -4.92
C ALA A 54 -0.24 -5.89 -6.29
N GLY A 55 0.89 -6.23 -6.93
CA GLY A 55 0.86 -6.94 -8.22
C GLY A 55 0.22 -8.33 -8.12
N SER A 56 0.51 -9.08 -7.06
CA SER A 56 -0.06 -10.42 -6.83
C SER A 56 -1.56 -10.35 -6.54
N SER A 57 -1.99 -9.45 -5.66
CA SER A 57 -3.39 -9.23 -5.31
C SER A 57 -4.20 -8.76 -6.53
N ALA A 58 -3.65 -7.83 -7.31
CA ALA A 58 -4.28 -7.35 -8.54
C ALA A 58 -4.47 -8.48 -9.57
N ALA A 59 -3.49 -9.36 -9.72
CA ALA A 59 -3.59 -10.51 -10.63
C ALA A 59 -4.56 -11.61 -10.15
N ALA A 60 -4.67 -11.80 -8.83
CA ALA A 60 -5.55 -12.80 -8.22
C ALA A 60 -7.03 -12.40 -8.22
N ALA A 61 -7.35 -11.10 -8.30
CA ALA A 61 -8.70 -10.55 -8.27
C ALA A 61 -9.50 -10.76 -9.57
N LYS A 62 -9.27 -11.87 -10.27
CA LYS A 62 -10.01 -12.28 -11.47
C LYS A 62 -11.44 -12.69 -11.18
#